data_AF-W6JX13-F1
#
_entry.id   AF-W6JX13-F1
#
_cell.length_a   1.000
_cell.length_b   1.000
_cell.length_c   1.000
_cell.angle_alpha   90.00
_cell.angle_beta   90.00
_cell.angle_gamma   90.00
#
_symmetry.space_group_name_H-M   'P 1'
#
loop_
_entity.id
_entity.type
_entity.pdbx_description
1 polymer ?
#
loop_
_entity_poly.entity_id
_entity_poly.type
_entity_poly.pdbx_seq_one_letter_code
_entity_poly.pdbx_strand_id
1 'polypeptide(L)' 'MQDQKGWGNVMYIPAAPYCAKNAEYAARCGQSFLAGTSPTDVPPEDYEVGRAGRPTAADLSETGAACWA' A
#
# COMPACT_ATOMS: atom_id res chain seq x y z
N MET A 1 23.56 -17.14 3.45
CA MET A 1 22.59 -17.26 4.57
C MET A 1 22.38 -18.74 4.85
N GLN A 2 22.98 -19.30 5.90
CA GLN A 2 22.79 -20.73 6.24
C GLN A 2 22.43 -21.00 7.71
N ASP A 3 22.31 -19.97 8.57
CA ASP A 3 22.01 -20.18 10.00
C ASP A 3 21.08 -19.11 10.61
N GLN A 4 20.06 -18.66 9.86
CA GLN A 4 19.02 -17.80 10.43
C GLN A 4 18.21 -18.60 11.48
N LYS A 5 18.08 -18.06 12.69
CA LYS A 5 17.21 -18.61 13.76
C LYS A 5 16.02 -17.69 13.97
N GLY A 6 14.81 -18.26 14.07
CA GLY A 6 13.57 -17.49 14.22
C GLY A 6 13.13 -16.79 12.92
N TRP A 7 12.28 -15.77 13.05
CA TRP A 7 11.62 -15.10 11.92
C TRP A 7 12.28 -13.76 11.60
N GLY A 8 12.37 -13.42 10.31
CA GLY A 8 12.79 -12.12 9.81
C GLY A 8 11.63 -11.33 9.21
N ASN A 9 10.52 -11.19 9.94
CA ASN A 9 9.30 -10.56 9.43
C ASN A 9 9.41 -9.04 9.55
N VAL A 10 9.24 -8.34 8.44
CA VAL A 10 9.25 -6.87 8.36
C VAL A 10 8.15 -6.39 7.41
N MET A 11 7.62 -5.19 7.65
CA MET A 11 6.78 -4.47 6.68
C MET A 11 7.55 -3.26 6.16
N TYR A 12 7.50 -3.04 4.85
CA TYR A 12 8.17 -1.91 4.21
C TYR A 12 7.28 -0.67 4.24
N ILE A 13 7.67 0.33 5.04
CA ILE A 13 6.98 1.63 5.16
C ILE A 13 8.02 2.75 5.03
N PRO A 14 8.16 3.39 3.86
CA PRO A 14 9.15 4.44 3.66
C PRO A 14 8.67 5.81 4.17
N ALA A 15 9.60 6.74 4.36
CA ALA A 15 9.27 8.16 4.49
C ALA A 15 9.20 8.79 3.09
N ALA A 16 7.98 9.09 2.63
CA ALA A 16 7.73 9.78 1.36
C ALA A 16 7.10 11.16 1.64
N PRO A 17 7.91 12.23 1.81
CA PRO A 17 7.38 13.55 2.14
C PRO A 17 6.55 14.12 1.00
N TYR A 18 5.58 14.98 1.34
CA TYR A 18 4.71 15.59 0.34
C TYR A 18 5.49 16.45 -0.65
N CYS A 19 5.27 16.20 -1.93
CA CYS A 19 5.70 17.02 -3.06
C CYS A 19 4.83 16.67 -4.27
N ALA A 20 4.86 17.49 -5.33
CA ALA A 20 4.00 17.28 -6.51
C ALA A 20 4.13 15.86 -7.11
N LYS A 21 5.35 15.32 -7.18
CA LYS A 21 5.62 13.97 -7.68
C LYS A 21 4.97 12.89 -6.79
N ASN A 22 5.08 13.03 -5.47
CA ASN A 22 4.56 12.03 -4.55
C ASN A 22 3.04 12.12 -4.43
N ALA A 23 2.45 13.32 -4.53
CA ALA A 23 1.00 13.49 -4.58
C ALA A 23 0.38 12.80 -5.80
N GLU A 24 1.02 12.91 -6.97
CA GLU A 24 0.58 12.22 -8.18
C GLU A 24 0.61 10.69 -8.01
N TYR A 25 1.67 10.14 -7.43
CA TYR A 25 1.75 8.71 -7.14
C TYR A 25 0.74 8.29 -6.06
N ALA A 26 0.54 9.09 -5.02
CA ALA A 26 -0.40 8.79 -3.95
C ALA A 26 -1.85 8.68 -4.48
N ALA A 27 -2.25 9.55 -5.41
CA ALA A 27 -3.55 9.46 -6.07
C ALA A 27 -3.73 8.14 -6.83
N ARG A 28 -2.70 7.68 -7.57
CA ARG A 28 -2.71 6.40 -8.29
C ARG A 28 -2.75 5.21 -7.32
N CYS A 29 -1.95 5.27 -6.25
CA CYS A 29 -1.93 4.25 -5.21
C CYS A 29 -3.31 4.13 -4.51
N GLY A 30 -3.97 5.26 -4.25
CA GLY A 30 -5.35 5.29 -3.74
C GLY A 30 -6.34 4.58 -4.67
N GLN A 31 -6.24 4.76 -5.99
CA GLN A 31 -7.09 4.03 -6.95
C GLN A 31 -6.84 2.51 -6.90
N SER A 32 -5.57 2.08 -6.86
CA SER A 32 -5.22 0.66 -6.71
C SER A 32 -5.76 0.09 -5.40
N PHE A 33 -5.68 0.84 -4.28
CA PHE A 33 -6.24 0.41 -3.00
C PHE A 33 -7.76 0.20 -3.04
N LEU A 34 -8.49 1.13 -3.67
CA LEU A 34 -9.94 1.01 -3.82
C LEU A 34 -10.33 -0.21 -4.66
N ALA A 35 -9.61 -0.47 -5.76
CA ALA A 35 -9.82 -1.63 -6.60
C ALA A 35 -9.34 -2.95 -5.94
N GLY A 36 -8.37 -2.86 -5.03
CA GLY A 36 -7.65 -4.01 -4.47
C GLY A 36 -6.63 -4.61 -5.43
N THR A 37 -6.22 -3.87 -6.46
CA THR A 37 -5.17 -4.26 -7.41
C THR A 37 -3.79 -3.91 -6.86
N SER A 38 -2.75 -4.53 -7.42
CA SER A 38 -1.36 -4.19 -7.13
C SER A 38 -1.08 -2.69 -7.36
N PRO A 39 -0.27 -2.02 -6.51
CA PRO A 39 0.29 -0.71 -6.80
C PRO A 39 1.07 -0.69 -8.12
N THR A 40 1.14 0.46 -8.80
CA THR A 40 1.71 0.56 -10.16
C THR A 40 3.22 0.35 -10.26
N ASP A 41 3.93 0.38 -9.13
CA ASP A 41 5.38 0.19 -9.02
C ASP A 41 5.79 -1.22 -8.62
N VAL A 42 4.82 -2.14 -8.45
CA VAL A 42 5.05 -3.56 -8.23
C VAL A 42 4.45 -4.39 -9.38
N PRO A 43 4.83 -5.67 -9.54
CA PRO A 43 4.21 -6.53 -10.54
C PRO A 43 2.67 -6.63 -10.38
N PRO A 44 1.91 -6.64 -11.49
CA PRO A 44 0.45 -6.63 -11.47
C PRO A 44 -0.13 -8.03 -11.22
N GLU A 45 0.10 -8.57 -10.02
CA GLU A 45 -0.39 -9.89 -9.63
C GLU A 45 -1.82 -9.90 -9.11
N ASP A 46 -2.31 -8.77 -8.55
CA ASP A 46 -3.71 -8.52 -8.19
C ASP A 46 -4.36 -9.57 -7.25
N TYR A 47 -3.56 -10.29 -6.46
CA TYR A 47 -4.04 -11.39 -5.60
C TYR A 47 -5.13 -11.00 -4.59
N GLU A 48 -5.18 -9.72 -4.19
CA GLU A 48 -6.09 -9.22 -3.15
C GLU A 48 -7.45 -8.74 -3.69
N VAL A 49 -7.66 -8.82 -5.00
CA VAL A 49 -8.96 -8.55 -5.61
C VAL A 49 -9.98 -9.58 -5.12
N GLY A 50 -11.06 -9.11 -4.47
CA GLY A 50 -12.11 -9.95 -3.91
C GLY A 50 -11.72 -10.72 -2.63
N ARG A 51 -10.51 -10.53 -2.10
CA ARG A 51 -10.04 -11.23 -0.90
C ARG A 51 -10.84 -10.81 0.34
N ALA A 52 -11.41 -11.78 1.05
CA ALA A 52 -12.09 -11.53 2.31
C ALA A 52 -11.10 -10.99 3.37
N GLY A 53 -11.56 -10.00 4.16
CA GLY A 53 -10.77 -9.41 5.24
C GLY A 53 -9.71 -8.40 4.78
N ARG A 54 -9.72 -7.97 3.52
CA ARG A 54 -8.89 -6.86 3.03
C ARG A 54 -9.36 -5.53 3.65
N PRO A 55 -8.46 -4.67 4.14
CA PRO A 55 -8.81 -3.30 4.50
C PRO A 55 -9.45 -2.54 3.32
N THR A 56 -10.37 -1.65 3.65
CA THR A 56 -11.15 -0.84 2.72
C THR A 56 -11.06 0.64 3.10
N ALA A 57 -11.69 1.51 2.31
CA ALA A 57 -11.76 2.93 2.63
C ALA A 57 -12.40 3.22 4.00
N ALA A 58 -13.25 2.32 4.51
CA ALA A 58 -13.87 2.44 5.82
C ALA A 58 -12.88 2.23 6.99
N ASP A 59 -11.72 1.62 6.72
CA ASP A 59 -10.69 1.32 7.72
C ASP A 59 -9.61 2.41 7.82
N LEU A 60 -9.73 3.48 7.01
CA LEU A 60 -8.79 4.59 7.04
C LEU A 60 -9.00 5.47 8.28
N SER A 61 -7.88 5.89 8.86
CA SER A 61 -7.87 7.04 9.76
C SER A 61 -7.98 8.35 8.98
N GLU A 62 -8.26 9.45 9.68
CA GLU A 62 -8.26 10.80 9.10
C GLU A 62 -6.93 11.11 8.39
N THR A 63 -5.79 10.75 9.01
CA THR A 63 -4.46 10.91 8.40
C THR A 63 -4.30 10.07 7.14
N GLY A 64 -4.79 8.83 7.14
CA GLY A 64 -4.73 7.96 5.96
C GLY A 64 -5.55 8.50 4.79
N ALA A 65 -6.74 9.03 5.07
CA ALA A 65 -7.60 9.66 4.07
C ALA A 65 -6.96 10.93 3.47
N ALA A 66 -6.27 11.74 4.28
CA ALA A 66 -5.59 12.95 3.82
C ALA A 66 -4.43 12.68 2.86
N CYS A 67 -3.82 11.48 2.91
CA CYS A 67 -2.69 11.12 2.04
C CYS A 67 -3.07 10.88 0.57
N TRP A 68 -4.36 10.74 0.24
CA TRP A 68 -4.82 10.52 -1.14
C TRP A 68 -5.34 11.78 -1.84
N ALA A 69 -5.47 12.88 -1.10
CA ALA A 69 -6.03 14.15 -1.59
C ALA A 69 -5.03 14.98 -2.42
#